data_AF-A0A958IKC5-F1
#
_entry.id   AF-A0A958IKC5-F1
#
_cell.length_a   1.000
_cell.length_b   1.000
_cell.length_c   1.000
_cell.angle_alpha   90.00
_cell.angle_beta   90.00
_cell.angle_gamma   90.00
#
_symmetry.space_group_name_H-M   'P 1'
#
loop_
_entity.id
_entity.type
_entity.pdbx_description
1 polymer ?
#
loop_
_entity_poly.entity_id
_entity_poly.type
_entity_poly.pdbx_seq_one_letter_code
_entity_poly.pdbx_strand_id
1 'polypeptide(L)'
;MQLKVVAIFLFVSCSLLFSQEKKPVEIDFLFNYYDQNGDHSAVTGGKGTEELNNIGTKVIINVPLNENKALNVSLNADVYTSASSDNIDPVRTGASGQDLHTYGHIDYSVELPESNSAYSLGLGFSNEFDYNSLSFGGSYTISSND
;
A
#
# COMPACT_ATOMS: atom_id res chain seq x y z
N MET A 1 12.63 -20.72 -19.44
CA MET A 1 12.81 -19.60 -18.50
C MET A 1 11.80 -19.76 -17.39
N GLN A 2 12.22 -20.06 -16.16
CA GLN A 2 11.29 -20.23 -15.03
C GLN A 2 11.23 -18.90 -14.27
N LEU A 3 10.19 -18.12 -14.53
CA LEU A 3 9.85 -16.97 -13.69
C LEU A 3 9.47 -17.51 -12.31
N LYS A 4 10.32 -17.30 -11.30
CA LYS A 4 10.03 -17.65 -9.91
C LYS A 4 9.55 -16.40 -9.19
N VAL A 5 8.24 -16.16 -9.23
CA VAL A 5 7.62 -15.16 -8.36
C VAL A 5 7.35 -15.84 -7.02
N VAL A 6 8.02 -15.41 -5.96
CA VAL A 6 7.71 -15.83 -4.59
C VAL A 6 7.11 -14.63 -3.86
N ALA A 7 5.78 -14.57 -3.84
CA ALA A 7 5.06 -13.60 -3.03
C ALA A 7 4.54 -14.30 -1.77
N ILE A 8 5.07 -13.93 -0.60
CA ILE A 8 4.57 -14.39 0.69
C ILE A 8 3.74 -13.26 1.26
N PHE A 9 2.42 -13.48 1.35
CA PHE A 9 1.51 -12.57 2.03
C PHE A 9 1.18 -13.16 3.41
N LEU A 10 1.59 -12.47 4.47
CA LEU A 10 1.17 -12.80 5.83
C LEU A 10 0.14 -11.76 6.26
N PHE A 11 -1.12 -12.19 6.42
CA PHE A 11 -2.19 -11.36 6.95
C PHE A 11 -2.40 -11.70 8.42
N VAL A 12 -2.12 -10.76 9.31
CA VAL A 12 -2.48 -10.86 10.73
C VAL A 12 -3.45 -9.74 11.03
N SER A 13 -4.74 -10.08 11.11
CA SER A 13 -5.78 -9.18 11.58
C SER A 13 -5.96 -9.35 13.08
N CYS A 14 -6.01 -8.23 13.80
CA CYS A 14 -6.28 -8.20 15.23
C CYS A 14 -7.46 -7.26 15.48
N SER A 15 -8.56 -7.79 16.00
CA SER A 15 -9.73 -6.99 16.38
C SER A 15 -9.72 -6.73 17.89
N LEU A 16 -9.77 -5.45 18.28
CA LEU A 16 -9.89 -5.05 19.68
C LEU A 16 -11.38 -4.81 20.00
N LEU A 17 -11.94 -5.65 20.88
CA LEU A 17 -13.31 -5.52 21.36
C LEU A 17 -13.35 -4.60 22.58
N PHE A 18 -13.84 -3.38 22.39
CA PHE A 18 -14.26 -2.52 23.50
C PHE A 18 -15.75 -2.72 23.76
N SER A 19 -16.12 -2.84 25.04
CA SER A 19 -17.44 -3.25 25.52
C SER A 19 -18.64 -2.50 24.88
N GLN A 20 -19.52 -3.30 24.27
CA GLN A 20 -20.96 -3.15 23.99
C GLN A 20 -21.45 -2.03 23.03
N GLU A 21 -22.22 -2.45 22.01
CA GLU A 21 -22.94 -1.70 20.95
C GLU A 21 -22.18 -1.14 19.74
N LYS A 22 -20.85 -1.10 19.74
CA LYS A 22 -20.10 -0.58 18.57
C LYS A 22 -19.42 -1.71 17.78
N LYS A 23 -19.44 -1.59 16.43
CA LYS A 23 -18.56 -2.39 15.56
C LYS A 23 -17.11 -2.26 16.11
N PRO A 24 -16.31 -3.34 16.12
CA PRO A 24 -14.97 -3.30 16.68
C PRO A 24 -14.04 -2.41 15.86
N VAL A 25 -13.01 -1.85 16.51
CA VAL A 25 -11.88 -1.30 15.77
C VAL A 25 -11.06 -2.46 15.24
N GLU A 26 -10.83 -2.47 13.94
CA GLU A 26 -10.04 -3.48 13.25
C GLU A 26 -8.67 -2.90 12.90
N ILE A 27 -7.63 -3.66 13.21
CA ILE A 27 -6.25 -3.31 12.88
C ILE A 27 -5.66 -4.48 12.09
N ASP A 28 -5.29 -4.20 10.84
CA ASP A 28 -4.67 -5.16 9.94
C ASP A 28 -3.21 -4.82 9.71
N PHE A 29 -2.36 -5.84 9.86
CA PHE A 29 -0.96 -5.77 9.50
C PHE A 29 -0.73 -6.60 8.24
N LEU A 30 -0.24 -5.93 7.19
CA LEU A 30 0.07 -6.53 5.90
C LEU A 30 1.58 -6.43 5.68
N PHE A 31 2.16 -7.54 5.28
CA PHE A 31 3.55 -7.63 4.84
C PHE A 31 3.60 -8.22 3.44
N ASN A 32 4.38 -7.59 2.56
CA ASN A 32 4.67 -8.10 1.23
C ASN A 32 6.18 -8.17 1.00
N TYR A 33 6.58 -9.25 0.33
CA TYR A 33 7.92 -9.40 -0.20
C TYR A 33 7.81 -9.73 -1.68
N TYR A 34 8.53 -8.99 -2.50
CA TYR A 34 8.64 -9.21 -3.93
C TYR A 34 10.12 -9.28 -4.31
N ASP A 35 10.46 -10.32 -5.06
CA ASP A 35 11.80 -10.55 -5.59
C ASP A 35 11.67 -10.94 -7.05
N GLN A 36 12.46 -10.28 -7.89
CA GLN A 36 12.53 -10.53 -9.31
C GLN A 36 14.00 -10.56 -9.70
N ASN A 37 14.30 -11.43 -10.66
CA ASN A 37 15.60 -11.52 -11.29
C ASN A 37 15.42 -11.98 -12.75
N GLY A 38 16.35 -11.58 -13.62
CA GLY A 38 16.33 -11.83 -15.06
C GLY A 38 17.50 -11.13 -15.75
N ASP A 39 17.70 -11.43 -17.04
CA ASP A 39 18.82 -10.94 -17.86
C ASP A 39 18.37 -10.15 -19.11
N HIS A 40 17.08 -9.85 -19.22
CA HIS A 40 16.44 -9.18 -20.36
C HIS A 40 16.03 -7.73 -20.07
N SER A 41 16.82 -7.00 -19.29
CA SER A 41 16.52 -5.65 -18.82
C SER A 41 15.97 -4.70 -19.90
N ALA A 42 14.71 -4.27 -19.71
CA ALA A 42 14.00 -3.38 -20.63
C ALA A 42 14.67 -2.00 -20.78
N VAL A 43 15.25 -1.47 -19.70
CA VAL A 43 15.91 -0.16 -19.69
C VAL A 43 17.23 -0.13 -20.46
N THR A 44 17.85 -1.30 -20.70
CA THR A 44 19.11 -1.45 -21.43
C THR A 44 18.91 -1.99 -22.85
N GLY A 45 17.67 -2.04 -23.35
CA GLY A 45 17.36 -2.58 -24.67
C GLY A 45 17.48 -4.11 -24.74
N GLY A 46 17.21 -4.82 -23.63
CA GLY A 46 17.19 -6.27 -23.54
C GLY A 46 18.52 -6.90 -23.14
N LYS A 47 19.45 -6.14 -22.54
CA LYS A 47 20.78 -6.63 -22.13
C LYS A 47 21.15 -6.13 -20.73
N GLY A 48 20.92 -6.94 -19.70
CA GLY A 48 21.34 -6.60 -18.34
C GLY A 48 20.41 -7.19 -17.28
N THR A 49 20.76 -7.02 -16.01
CA THR A 49 20.00 -7.56 -14.89
C THR A 49 18.64 -6.88 -14.70
N GLU A 50 17.63 -7.66 -14.38
CA GLU A 50 16.27 -7.26 -13.99
C GLU A 50 16.02 -7.43 -12.48
N GLU A 51 17.10 -7.48 -11.70
CA GLU A 51 17.03 -7.68 -10.25
C GLU A 51 16.26 -6.54 -9.57
N LEU A 52 15.16 -6.91 -8.90
CA LEU A 52 14.31 -6.01 -8.12
C LEU A 52 13.91 -6.74 -6.83
N ASN A 53 14.13 -6.10 -5.69
CA ASN A 53 13.66 -6.56 -4.39
C ASN A 53 12.78 -5.47 -3.78
N ASN A 54 11.64 -5.84 -3.21
CA ASN A 54 10.78 -4.91 -2.49
C ASN A 54 10.24 -5.59 -1.23
N ILE A 55 10.43 -4.94 -0.10
CA ILE A 55 9.85 -5.32 1.18
C ILE A 55 8.89 -4.20 1.58
N GLY A 56 7.60 -4.52 1.61
CA GLY A 56 6.56 -3.59 1.99
C GLY A 56 5.86 -3.99 3.27
N THR A 57 5.49 -2.98 4.05
CA THR A 57 4.71 -3.11 5.27
C THR A 57 3.58 -2.10 5.26
N LYS A 58 2.40 -2.55 5.64
CA LYS A 58 1.21 -1.72 5.72
C LYS A 58 0.43 -2.02 6.98
N VAL A 59 0.04 -0.96 7.68
CA VAL A 59 -0.90 -1.01 8.80
C VAL A 59 -2.18 -0.32 8.35
N ILE A 60 -3.32 -0.99 8.52
CA ILE A 60 -4.64 -0.45 8.25
C ILE A 60 -5.41 -0.44 9.56
N ILE A 61 -6.00 0.70 9.90
CA ILE A 61 -6.82 0.90 11.08
C ILE A 61 -8.19 1.33 10.61
N ASN A 62 -9.20 0.48 10.81
CA ASN A 62 -10.59 0.79 10.54
C ASN A 62 -11.31 1.09 11.85
N VAL A 63 -11.74 2.34 12.00
CA VAL A 63 -12.47 2.83 13.17
C VAL A 63 -13.93 3.07 12.78
N PRO A 64 -14.84 2.17 13.15
CA PRO A 64 -16.27 2.43 12.99
C PRO A 64 -16.72 3.52 13.97
N LEU A 65 -17.15 4.64 13.41
CA LEU A 65 -17.60 5.80 14.17
C LEU A 65 -19.05 5.64 14.62
N ASN A 66 -19.90 5.07 13.77
CA ASN A 66 -21.31 4.72 13.99
C ASN A 66 -21.67 3.48 13.13
N GLU A 67 -22.94 3.08 13.11
CA GLU A 67 -23.42 1.95 12.27
C GLU A 67 -23.07 2.11 10.79
N ASN A 68 -23.17 3.34 10.27
CA ASN A 68 -23.04 3.64 8.84
C ASN A 68 -21.83 4.55 8.52
N LYS A 69 -20.92 4.77 9.47
CA LYS A 69 -19.79 5.70 9.29
C LYS A 69 -18.51 5.07 9.79
N ALA A 70 -17.45 5.12 8.99
CA ALA A 70 -16.14 4.60 9.37
C ALA A 70 -15.02 5.55 8.94
N LEU A 71 -13.99 5.63 9.78
CA LEU A 71 -12.73 6.29 9.49
C LEU A 71 -11.69 5.19 9.24
N ASN A 72 -11.09 5.19 8.05
CA ASN A 72 -9.99 4.30 7.70
C ASN A 72 -8.70 5.10 7.66
N VAL A 73 -7.68 4.60 8.35
CA VAL A 73 -6.33 5.17 8.34
C VAL A 73 -5.38 4.07 7.89
N SER A 74 -4.54 4.36 6.90
CA SER A 74 -3.47 3.44 6.50
C SER A 74 -2.12 4.13 6.50
N LEU A 75 -1.10 3.41 6.94
CA LEU A 75 0.29 3.82 6.92
C LEU A 75 1.10 2.70 6.29
N ASN A 76 1.98 3.06 5.37
CA ASN A 76 2.73 2.13 4.54
C ASN A 76 4.19 2.57 4.49
N ALA A 77 5.09 1.61 4.50
CA ALA A 77 6.51 1.80 4.31
C ALA A 77 7.07 0.64 3.50
N ASP A 78 7.64 0.98 2.35
CA ASP A 78 8.18 0.05 1.38
C ASP A 78 9.66 0.39 1.17
N VAL A 79 10.52 -0.62 1.26
CA VAL A 79 11.94 -0.51 0.91
C VAL A 79 12.14 -1.31 -0.35
N TYR A 80 12.54 -0.62 -1.42
CA TYR A 80 12.80 -1.26 -2.69
C TYR A 80 14.26 -1.07 -3.13
N THR A 81 14.81 -2.08 -3.79
CA THR A 81 16.12 -2.05 -4.44
C THR A 81 15.98 -2.53 -5.87
N SER A 82 16.58 -1.81 -6.82
CA SER A 82 16.58 -2.19 -8.23
C SER A 82 17.99 -2.08 -8.80
N ALA A 83 18.45 -3.12 -9.48
CA ALA A 83 19.74 -3.08 -10.17
C ALA A 83 19.77 -2.11 -11.37
N SER A 84 18.60 -1.65 -11.86
CA SER A 84 18.51 -0.63 -12.90
C SER A 84 18.55 0.81 -12.36
N SER A 85 18.03 1.07 -11.16
CA SER A 85 18.06 2.40 -10.52
C SER A 85 19.51 2.82 -10.23
N ASP A 86 20.33 1.87 -9.73
CA ASP A 86 21.76 2.05 -9.48
C ASP A 86 22.59 2.42 -10.73
N ASN A 87 22.07 2.15 -11.93
CA ASN A 87 22.77 2.42 -13.20
C ASN A 87 22.32 3.73 -13.88
N ILE A 88 21.28 4.38 -13.36
CA ILE A 88 20.71 5.63 -13.89
C ILE A 88 20.95 6.82 -12.93
N ASP A 89 21.33 6.58 -11.67
CA ASP A 89 21.67 7.65 -10.72
C ASP A 89 23.05 8.30 -11.01
N PRO A 90 23.12 9.62 -11.29
CA PRO A 90 24.38 10.34 -11.48
C PRO A 90 25.19 10.57 -10.19
N VAL A 91 24.67 10.25 -9.01
CA VAL A 91 25.37 10.43 -7.73
C VAL A 91 25.60 9.08 -7.05
N ARG A 92 26.77 8.49 -7.33
CA ARG A 92 27.30 7.37 -6.54
C ARG A 92 27.72 7.82 -5.14
N THR A 93 26.77 7.94 -4.21
CA THR A 93 27.08 7.78 -2.77
C THR A 93 26.90 6.32 -2.42
N GLY A 94 28.02 5.63 -2.22
CA GLY A 94 28.09 4.18 -2.21
C GLY A 94 27.35 3.46 -1.09
N ALA A 95 27.15 2.17 -1.36
CA ALA A 95 26.57 1.10 -0.54
C ALA A 95 25.02 1.09 -0.48
N SER A 96 24.45 0.31 -1.42
CA SER A 96 23.05 -0.12 -1.58
C SER A 96 22.01 0.96 -1.86
N GLY A 97 21.59 1.08 -3.13
CA GLY A 97 20.40 1.83 -3.56
C GLY A 97 19.12 1.21 -3.01
N GLN A 98 18.89 1.44 -1.72
CA GLN A 98 17.66 1.16 -1.00
C GLN A 98 16.90 2.47 -0.88
N ASP A 99 15.82 2.58 -1.65
CA ASP A 99 14.93 3.73 -1.56
C ASP A 99 13.79 3.38 -0.60
N LEU A 100 13.64 4.22 0.43
CA LEU A 100 12.53 4.13 1.37
C LEU A 100 11.38 4.99 0.84
N HIS A 101 10.26 4.35 0.57
CA HIS A 101 9.01 4.98 0.20
C HIS A 101 8.01 4.84 1.35
N THR A 102 7.52 5.96 1.87
CA THR A 102 6.50 5.99 2.93
C THR A 102 5.27 6.74 2.44
N TYR A 103 4.09 6.19 2.68
CA TYR A 103 2.84 6.83 2.29
C TYR A 103 1.71 6.48 3.23
N GLY A 104 0.80 7.43 3.41
CA GLY A 104 -0.34 7.30 4.30
C GLY A 104 -1.61 7.82 3.65
N HIS A 105 -2.74 7.24 4.06
CA HIS A 105 -4.06 7.65 3.60
C HIS A 105 -5.04 7.70 4.77
N ILE A 106 -5.92 8.69 4.76
CA ILE A 106 -7.03 8.84 5.70
C ILE A 106 -8.31 8.98 4.89
N ASP A 107 -9.25 8.07 5.09
CA ASP A 107 -10.54 8.04 4.41
C ASP A 107 -11.69 8.12 5.42
N TYR A 108 -12.65 8.99 5.15
CA TYR A 108 -13.94 9.00 5.83
C TYR A 108 -15.01 8.44 4.90
N SER A 109 -15.75 7.44 5.38
CA SER A 109 -16.76 6.71 4.62
C SER A 109 -18.12 6.78 5.29
N VAL A 110 -19.17 6.87 4.47
CA VAL A 110 -20.56 6.87 4.90
C VAL A 110 -21.36 5.91 4.03
N GLU A 111 -22.05 4.98 4.68
CA GLU A 111 -22.99 4.05 4.07
C GLU A 111 -24.41 4.62 4.14
N LEU A 112 -25.18 4.40 3.08
CA LEU A 112 -26.58 4.79 2.93
C LEU A 112 -27.40 3.50 2.75
N PRO A 113 -27.87 2.87 3.85
CA PRO A 113 -28.55 1.58 3.78
C PRO A 113 -29.83 1.62 2.94
N GLU A 114 -30.57 2.73 2.97
CA GLU A 114 -31.82 2.89 2.22
C GLU A 114 -31.61 2.84 0.70
N SER A 115 -30.48 3.33 0.21
CA SER A 115 -30.14 3.36 -1.22
C SER A 115 -29.09 2.32 -1.62
N ASN A 116 -28.72 1.41 -0.71
CA ASN A 116 -27.63 0.44 -0.86
C ASN A 116 -26.37 1.06 -1.49
N SER A 117 -26.02 2.27 -1.06
CA SER A 117 -24.93 3.04 -1.64
C SER A 117 -23.97 3.49 -0.55
N ALA A 118 -22.75 3.84 -0.92
CA ALA A 118 -21.77 4.40 -0.01
C ALA A 118 -21.01 5.53 -0.71
N TYR A 119 -20.52 6.49 0.06
CA TYR A 119 -19.56 7.46 -0.43
C TYR A 119 -18.37 7.57 0.52
N SER A 120 -17.20 7.88 -0.04
CA SER A 120 -16.00 8.16 0.73
C SER A 120 -15.28 9.39 0.24
N LEU A 121 -14.55 10.03 1.15
CA LEU A 121 -13.60 11.10 0.87
C LEU A 121 -12.28 10.77 1.55
N GLY A 122 -11.19 10.93 0.82
CA GLY A 122 -9.85 10.52 1.23
C GLY A 122 -8.82 11.62 0.99
N LEU A 123 -7.84 11.67 1.88
CA LEU A 123 -6.63 12.50 1.77
C LEU A 123 -5.41 11.61 2.00
N GLY A 124 -4.38 11.79 1.17
CA GLY A 124 -3.16 11.01 1.27
C GLY A 124 -1.92 11.86 1.13
N PHE A 125 -0.82 11.30 1.61
CA PHE A 125 0.50 11.84 1.41
C PHE A 125 1.47 10.71 1.11
N SER A 126 2.54 11.05 0.42
CA SER A 126 3.60 10.13 0.07
C SER A 126 4.93 10.86 0.07
N ASN A 127 5.94 10.23 0.63
CA ASN A 127 7.33 10.68 0.63
C ASN A 127 8.24 9.54 0.21
N GLU A 128 9.07 9.82 -0.77
CA GLU A 128 10.18 9.02 -1.26
C GLU A 128 11.41 9.95 -1.28
N PHE A 129 12.63 9.41 -1.29
CA PHE A 129 13.89 10.13 -1.02
C PHE A 129 13.94 11.60 -1.48
N ASP A 130 13.58 11.87 -2.74
CA ASP A 130 13.52 13.20 -3.34
C ASP A 130 12.11 13.66 -3.78
N TYR A 131 11.09 12.82 -3.58
CA TYR A 131 9.75 13.05 -4.08
C TYR A 131 8.71 13.13 -2.96
N ASN A 132 7.88 14.17 -3.01
CA ASN A 132 6.78 14.36 -2.07
C ASN A 132 5.49 14.60 -2.84
N SER A 133 4.41 13.94 -2.44
CA SER A 133 3.10 14.18 -3.02
C SER A 133 2.00 14.19 -1.97
N LEU A 134 0.92 14.90 -2.31
CA LEU A 134 -0.33 14.97 -1.58
C LEU A 134 -1.44 14.56 -2.54
N SER A 135 -2.37 13.73 -2.07
CA SER A 135 -3.51 13.26 -2.84
C SER A 135 -4.82 13.59 -2.13
N PHE A 136 -5.87 13.79 -2.92
CA PHE A 136 -7.24 13.93 -2.46
C PHE A 136 -8.13 13.17 -3.43
N GLY A 137 -9.15 12.49 -2.92
CA GLY A 137 -10.06 11.72 -3.74
C GLY A 137 -11.38 11.47 -3.04
N GLY A 138 -12.35 10.97 -3.81
CA GLY A 138 -13.61 10.50 -3.28
C GLY A 138 -14.17 9.37 -4.14
N SER A 139 -15.04 8.57 -3.54
CA SER A 139 -15.70 7.48 -4.25
C SER A 139 -17.20 7.46 -3.96
N TYR A 140 -17.95 6.91 -4.90
CA TYR A 140 -19.37 6.58 -4.74
C TYR A 140 -19.58 5.16 -5.24
N THR A 141 -20.18 4.32 -4.41
CA THR A 141 -20.41 2.90 -4.67
C THR A 141 -21.89 2.62 -4.56
N ILE A 142 -22.41 1.83 -5.49
CA ILE A 142 -23.78 1.29 -5.45
C ILE A 142 -23.64 -0.23 -5.39
N SER A 143 -24.29 -0.85 -4.41
CA SER A 143 -24.33 -2.30 -4.27
C SER A 143 -25.65 -2.85 -4.82
N SER A 144 -25.58 -3.95 -5.57
CA SER A 144 -26.75 -4.74 -5.94
C SER A 144 -27.12 -5.67 -4.78
N ASN A 145 -28.42 -5.82 -4.52
CA ASN A 145 -28.91 -6.94 -3.72
C ASN A 145 -29.24 -8.07 -4.69
N ASP A 146 -28.35 -9.06 -4.79
CA ASP A 146 -28.62 -10.31 -5.52
C ASP A 146 -29.31 -11.32 -4.59
#